data_AF-A0A954TP89-F1
#
_entry.id   AF-A0A954TP89-F1
#
_cell.length_a   1.000
_cell.length_b   1.000
_cell.length_c   1.000
_cell.angle_alpha   90.00
_cell.angle_beta   90.00
_cell.angle_gamma   90.00
#
_symmetry.space_group_name_H-M   'P 1'
#
loop_
_entity.id
_entity.type
_entity.pdbx_description
1 polymer ?
#
loop_
_entity_poly.entity_id
_entity_poly.type
_entity_poly.pdbx_seq_one_letter_code
_entity_poly.pdbx_strand_id
1 'polypeptide(L)'
;MGIEHRDYYRNSSRSTHRPSGFADMPVVCKRLLIGTVVVFLLQIFVTRPAEVRDIGDQMQLIGADIEDVAQEMPEEYMREQMRMMMPRVSVIQDWFELDPEKIKHGQIWRLLTYAFCHDRYGIWHLLVNMLFLYWFGTRLEQMYGSTEFLLFYCASAIVAGIAYLALNYYTGSSASVIGASGAVWGLVALYVIHYPYERIFIYGVFPVEIRWMALLYLVFDLHPVLLAINGEGMIAGGGVAHAAHLGGAAFGFLYFYRSWRLKPIADRLTGKSKNVKWQTRTVHRPPRDIVPMPRPDFPAKNHAKNHASNPADPKRKRLEAQLDQVLEKIQSEGRESLTDDEVQILEEASRQLRER
;
A
#
# COMPACT_ATOMS: atom_id res chain seq x y z
N MET A 1 -2.69 -2.93 14.23
CA MET A 1 -3.16 -1.84 13.34
C MET A 1 -4.42 -2.33 12.66
N GLY A 2 -5.57 -1.75 12.97
CA GLY A 2 -6.84 -2.06 12.30
C GLY A 2 -7.12 -1.01 11.24
N ILE A 3 -7.58 -1.44 10.06
CA ILE A 3 -8.17 -0.55 9.06
C ILE A 3 -9.65 -0.43 9.45
N GLU A 4 -10.14 0.79 9.72
CA GLU A 4 -11.57 1.01 9.92
C GLU A 4 -12.28 0.93 8.57
N HIS A 5 -12.81 -0.23 8.24
CA HIS A 5 -13.84 -0.34 7.21
C HIS A 5 -15.18 0.09 7.81
N ARG A 6 -15.47 1.40 7.79
CA ARG A 6 -16.85 1.87 7.93
C ARG A 6 -17.57 1.68 6.60
N ASP A 7 -18.33 0.58 6.53
CA ASP A 7 -19.56 0.37 5.76
C ASP A 7 -19.78 1.28 4.52
N TYR A 8 -19.00 1.10 3.47
CA TYR A 8 -19.25 1.75 2.16
C TYR A 8 -20.22 0.96 1.26
N TYR A 9 -20.67 -0.23 1.68
CA TYR A 9 -21.48 -1.15 0.85
C TYR A 9 -22.70 -1.73 1.58
N ARG A 10 -23.43 -0.94 2.38
CA ARG A 10 -24.73 -1.41 2.90
C ARG A 10 -25.84 -1.23 1.88
N ASN A 11 -25.71 -1.91 0.74
CA ASN A 11 -26.83 -2.40 -0.07
C ASN A 11 -26.34 -3.46 -1.08
N SER A 12 -25.98 -4.64 -0.58
CA SER A 12 -26.17 -5.86 -1.36
C SER A 12 -26.54 -7.00 -0.42
N SER A 13 -27.73 -7.55 -0.61
CA SER A 13 -28.31 -8.65 0.14
C SER A 13 -27.66 -9.99 -0.23
N ARG A 14 -26.34 -10.13 -0.05
CA ARG A 14 -25.61 -11.39 -0.18
C ARG A 14 -24.53 -11.50 0.90
N SER A 15 -24.76 -12.42 1.84
CA SER A 15 -23.77 -13.10 2.69
C SER A 15 -22.62 -12.23 3.21
N THR A 16 -22.78 -11.69 4.42
CA THR A 16 -21.71 -11.09 5.22
C THR A 16 -20.73 -12.16 5.71
N HIS A 17 -19.86 -12.67 4.84
CA HIS A 17 -18.60 -13.26 5.29
C HIS A 17 -17.57 -12.14 5.31
N ARG A 18 -17.28 -11.63 6.51
CA ARG A 18 -16.11 -10.79 6.72
C ARG A 18 -14.89 -11.67 6.42
N PRO A 19 -14.03 -11.34 5.45
CA PRO A 19 -12.79 -12.08 5.32
C PRO A 19 -11.98 -11.85 6.60
N SER A 20 -11.95 -12.83 7.49
CA SER A 20 -11.31 -12.73 8.79
C SER A 20 -10.12 -13.69 8.81
N GLY A 21 -8.98 -13.18 8.34
CA GLY A 21 -7.69 -13.87 8.42
C GLY A 21 -7.20 -14.46 7.10
N PHE A 22 -6.17 -15.30 7.22
CA PHE A 22 -5.42 -15.84 6.09
C PHE A 22 -6.27 -16.75 5.18
N ALA A 23 -7.27 -17.44 5.72
CA ALA A 23 -8.13 -18.35 4.97
C ALA A 23 -8.90 -17.63 3.85
N ASP A 24 -9.40 -16.44 4.14
CA ASP A 24 -10.23 -15.64 3.21
C ASP A 24 -9.40 -14.72 2.29
N MET A 25 -8.08 -14.76 2.40
CA MET A 25 -7.19 -13.97 1.55
C MET A 25 -7.36 -14.38 0.07
N PRO A 26 -7.48 -13.41 -0.86
CA PRO A 26 -7.51 -13.65 -2.29
C PRO A 26 -6.33 -14.49 -2.79
N VAL A 27 -6.59 -15.26 -3.84
CA VAL A 27 -5.73 -16.38 -4.25
C VAL A 27 -4.33 -15.92 -4.62
N VAL A 28 -4.19 -14.80 -5.35
CA VAL A 28 -2.87 -14.33 -5.79
C VAL A 28 -2.10 -13.70 -4.64
N CYS A 29 -2.72 -12.85 -3.82
CA CYS A 29 -2.09 -12.29 -2.63
C CYS A 29 -1.57 -13.41 -1.72
N LYS A 30 -2.40 -14.44 -1.48
CA LYS A 30 -2.03 -15.62 -0.70
C LYS A 30 -0.84 -16.35 -1.30
N ARG A 31 -0.83 -16.58 -2.62
CA ARG A 31 0.28 -17.25 -3.32
C ARG A 31 1.57 -16.43 -3.30
N LEU A 32 1.50 -15.11 -3.48
CA LEU A 32 2.66 -14.22 -3.39
C LEU A 32 3.24 -14.25 -1.99
N LEU A 33 2.40 -14.16 -0.95
CA LEU A 33 2.83 -14.25 0.45
C LEU A 33 3.51 -15.60 0.73
N ILE A 34 2.86 -16.72 0.39
CA ILE A 34 3.43 -18.05 0.58
C ILE A 34 4.74 -18.20 -0.19
N GLY A 35 4.77 -17.78 -1.46
CA GLY A 35 5.97 -17.86 -2.30
C GLY A 35 7.15 -17.10 -1.70
N THR A 36 6.92 -15.87 -1.24
CA THR A 36 7.94 -15.06 -0.57
C THR A 36 8.43 -15.69 0.72
N VAL A 37 7.53 -16.23 1.55
CA VAL A 37 7.92 -16.93 2.79
C VAL A 37 8.72 -18.20 2.50
N VAL A 38 8.33 -18.97 1.47
CA VAL A 38 9.09 -20.16 1.04
C VAL A 38 10.48 -19.76 0.56
N VAL A 39 10.61 -18.73 -0.28
CA VAL A 39 11.92 -18.21 -0.72
C VAL A 39 12.77 -17.78 0.48
N PHE A 40 12.17 -17.08 1.44
CA PHE A 40 12.86 -16.68 2.67
C PHE A 40 13.37 -17.88 3.49
N LEU A 41 12.56 -18.93 3.66
CA LEU A 41 13.00 -20.16 4.33
C LEU A 41 14.14 -20.83 3.56
N LEU A 42 14.05 -20.90 2.23
CA LEU A 42 15.13 -21.43 1.41
C LEU A 42 16.41 -20.57 1.53
N GLN A 43 16.30 -19.24 1.68
CA GLN A 43 17.46 -18.38 1.94
C GLN A 43 18.17 -18.71 3.26
N ILE A 44 17.44 -19.18 4.27
CA ILE A 44 17.99 -19.58 5.58
C ILE A 44 18.70 -20.94 5.47
N PHE A 45 18.06 -21.92 4.84
CA PHE A 45 18.56 -23.30 4.89
C PHE A 45 19.49 -23.68 3.74
N VAL A 46 19.34 -23.08 2.55
CA VAL A 46 20.14 -23.41 1.37
C VAL A 46 21.36 -22.47 1.30
N THR A 47 22.44 -22.87 1.96
CA THR A 47 23.64 -22.04 2.13
C THR A 47 24.94 -22.76 1.78
N ARG A 48 25.89 -22.00 1.22
CA ARG A 48 27.27 -22.45 0.94
C ARG A 48 28.28 -21.69 1.82
N PRO A 49 29.50 -22.22 2.02
CA PRO A 49 30.58 -21.47 2.64
C PRO A 49 30.83 -20.15 1.89
N ALA A 50 31.11 -19.08 2.62
CA ALA A 50 31.50 -17.80 2.02
C ALA A 50 32.84 -17.93 1.28
N GLU A 51 32.92 -17.33 0.10
CA GLU A 51 34.10 -17.24 -0.75
C GLU A 51 34.59 -15.79 -0.83
N VAL A 52 35.81 -15.59 -1.30
CA VAL A 52 36.46 -14.26 -1.41
C VAL A 52 35.65 -13.28 -2.26
N ARG A 53 34.98 -13.77 -3.31
CA ARG A 53 34.10 -12.93 -4.13
C ARG A 53 32.94 -12.33 -3.33
N ASP A 54 32.41 -13.08 -2.37
CA ASP A 54 31.29 -12.63 -1.54
C ASP A 54 31.72 -11.51 -0.57
N ILE A 55 33.03 -11.40 -0.30
CA ILE A 55 33.65 -10.33 0.49
C ILE A 55 33.64 -9.01 -0.30
N GLY A 56 34.03 -9.07 -1.59
CA GLY A 56 34.01 -7.90 -2.47
C GLY A 56 32.62 -7.31 -2.63
N ASP A 57 31.62 -8.17 -2.87
CA ASP A 57 30.22 -7.75 -3.04
C ASP A 57 29.65 -7.09 -1.75
N GLN A 58 30.08 -7.57 -0.57
CA GLN A 58 29.65 -7.03 0.72
C GLN A 58 30.39 -5.75 1.13
N MET A 59 31.68 -5.64 0.84
CA MET A 59 32.47 -4.44 1.14
C MET A 59 32.02 -3.24 0.31
N GLN A 60 31.67 -3.48 -0.96
CA GLN A 60 31.00 -2.48 -1.79
C GLN A 60 29.66 -2.03 -1.18
N LEU A 61 28.93 -2.93 -0.53
CA LEU A 61 27.64 -2.63 0.12
C LEU A 61 27.79 -1.67 1.32
N ILE A 62 28.94 -1.69 2.01
CA ILE A 62 29.24 -0.84 3.17
C ILE A 62 29.87 0.50 2.73
N GLY A 63 30.14 0.67 1.43
CA GLY A 63 30.75 1.91 0.90
C GLY A 63 32.20 2.09 1.35
N ALA A 64 32.86 1.02 1.78
CA ALA A 64 34.29 1.03 2.04
C ALA A 64 35.00 0.87 0.69
N ASP A 65 35.79 1.86 0.29
CA ASP A 65 36.71 1.67 -0.83
C ASP A 65 37.66 0.53 -0.46
N ILE A 66 37.58 -0.54 -1.24
CA ILE A 66 38.42 -1.73 -1.07
C ILE A 66 39.89 -1.31 -1.09
N GLU A 67 40.25 -0.24 -1.79
CA GLU A 67 41.62 0.29 -1.86
C GLU A 67 42.13 0.84 -0.52
N ASP A 68 41.29 1.49 0.30
CA ASP A 68 41.71 2.03 1.60
C ASP A 68 41.82 0.94 2.68
N VAL A 69 40.97 -0.10 2.63
CA VAL A 69 41.02 -1.22 3.61
C VAL A 69 42.03 -2.29 3.20
N ALA A 70 42.20 -2.55 1.90
CA ALA A 70 43.15 -3.54 1.38
C ALA A 70 44.61 -3.06 1.45
N GLN A 71 44.86 -1.74 1.57
CA GLN A 71 46.21 -1.22 1.79
C GLN A 71 46.72 -1.47 3.22
N GLU A 72 45.85 -1.68 4.22
CA GLU A 72 46.25 -1.84 5.62
C GLU A 72 46.14 -3.28 6.15
N MET A 73 45.38 -4.17 5.49
CA MET A 73 45.13 -5.54 5.96
C MET A 73 45.49 -6.59 4.91
N PRO A 74 46.31 -7.61 5.24
CA PRO A 74 46.53 -8.75 4.34
C PRO A 74 45.20 -9.41 3.96
N GLU A 75 45.01 -9.73 2.68
CA GLU A 75 43.77 -10.33 2.14
C GLU A 75 43.35 -11.59 2.92
N GLU A 76 44.33 -12.37 3.40
CA GLU A 76 44.13 -13.56 4.22
C GLU A 76 43.51 -13.25 5.59
N TYR A 77 43.88 -12.14 6.22
CA TYR A 77 43.29 -11.69 7.49
C TYR A 77 41.83 -11.22 7.30
N MET A 78 41.56 -10.48 6.23
CA MET A 78 40.21 -10.05 5.87
C MET A 78 39.28 -11.24 5.57
N ARG A 79 39.80 -12.24 4.84
CA ARG A 79 39.11 -13.51 4.59
C ARG A 79 38.79 -14.23 5.89
N GLU A 80 39.74 -14.31 6.81
CA GLU A 80 39.56 -15.02 8.08
C GLU A 80 38.55 -14.30 8.99
N GLN A 81 38.62 -12.97 9.09
CA GLN A 81 37.64 -12.19 9.84
C GLN A 81 36.23 -12.29 9.25
N MET A 82 36.07 -12.20 7.94
CA MET A 82 34.76 -12.35 7.30
C MET A 82 34.24 -13.79 7.38
N ARG A 83 35.10 -14.80 7.31
CA ARG A 83 34.70 -16.20 7.52
C ARG A 83 34.20 -16.44 8.95
N MET A 84 34.75 -15.74 9.92
CA MET A 84 34.26 -15.74 11.30
C MET A 84 32.93 -14.98 11.45
N MET A 85 32.79 -13.82 10.82
CA MET A 85 31.59 -12.99 10.92
C MET A 85 30.40 -13.54 10.11
N MET A 86 30.67 -14.14 8.96
CA MET A 86 29.69 -14.69 8.02
C MET A 86 30.20 -16.01 7.42
N PRO A 87 30.08 -17.13 8.13
CA PRO A 87 30.58 -18.41 7.65
C PRO A 87 29.81 -18.93 6.42
N ARG A 88 28.57 -18.46 6.20
CA ARG A 88 27.67 -19.01 5.17
C ARG A 88 26.86 -17.93 4.43
N VAL A 89 26.87 -18.03 3.10
CA VAL A 89 26.07 -17.20 2.20
C VAL A 89 24.88 -17.98 1.64
N SER A 90 23.77 -17.28 1.37
CA SER A 90 22.56 -17.88 0.83
C SER A 90 22.69 -18.09 -0.67
N VAL A 91 22.58 -19.33 -1.13
CA VAL A 91 22.60 -19.66 -2.56
C VAL A 91 21.38 -19.06 -3.25
N ILE A 92 20.23 -19.04 -2.57
CA ILE A 92 19.00 -18.47 -3.10
C ILE A 92 19.15 -16.98 -3.34
N GLN A 93 19.69 -16.26 -2.35
CA GLN A 93 19.92 -14.82 -2.48
C GLN A 93 20.90 -14.51 -3.62
N ASP A 94 22.04 -15.22 -3.66
CA ASP A 94 23.06 -15.04 -4.71
C ASP A 94 22.45 -15.20 -6.11
N TRP A 95 21.49 -16.12 -6.31
CA TRP A 95 20.80 -16.31 -7.60
C TRP A 95 19.66 -15.34 -7.88
N PHE A 96 19.03 -14.77 -6.84
CA PHE A 96 17.77 -14.02 -6.98
C PHE A 96 17.93 -12.52 -6.84
N GLU A 97 18.94 -12.04 -6.11
CA GLU A 97 19.18 -10.62 -5.85
C GLU A 97 19.36 -9.82 -7.14
N LEU A 98 18.96 -8.55 -7.08
CA LEU A 98 19.10 -7.64 -8.20
C LEU A 98 20.52 -7.09 -8.24
N ASP A 99 21.37 -7.80 -8.95
CA ASP A 99 22.79 -7.50 -9.15
C ASP A 99 23.00 -6.87 -10.54
N PRO A 100 23.49 -5.62 -10.62
CA PRO A 100 23.70 -4.92 -11.89
C PRO A 100 24.65 -5.67 -12.85
N GLU A 101 25.74 -6.26 -12.32
CA GLU A 101 26.75 -6.94 -13.13
C GLU A 101 26.22 -8.26 -13.67
N LYS A 102 25.55 -9.06 -12.83
CA LYS A 102 24.97 -10.34 -13.26
C LYS A 102 23.88 -10.13 -14.32
N ILE A 103 23.13 -9.03 -14.26
CA ILE A 103 22.13 -8.67 -15.28
C ILE A 103 22.78 -8.32 -16.62
N LYS A 104 23.91 -7.58 -16.62
CA LYS A 104 24.67 -7.30 -17.85
C LYS A 104 25.14 -8.60 -18.53
N HIS A 105 25.40 -9.65 -17.75
CA HIS A 105 25.75 -10.98 -18.23
C HIS A 105 24.53 -11.86 -18.61
N GLY A 106 23.33 -11.29 -18.73
CA GLY A 106 22.14 -11.96 -19.25
C GLY A 106 21.24 -12.61 -18.20
N GLN A 107 21.49 -12.42 -16.91
CA GLN A 107 20.66 -12.98 -15.84
C GLN A 107 19.37 -12.17 -15.60
N ILE A 108 18.54 -12.01 -16.64
CA ILE A 108 17.39 -11.11 -16.67
C ILE A 108 16.27 -11.47 -15.68
N TRP A 109 16.22 -12.71 -15.19
CA TRP A 109 15.22 -13.12 -14.18
C TRP A 109 15.37 -12.33 -12.87
N ARG A 110 16.57 -11.81 -12.59
CA ARG A 110 16.88 -10.96 -11.43
C ARG A 110 16.02 -9.71 -11.36
N LEU A 111 15.52 -9.21 -12.50
CA LEU A 111 14.57 -8.09 -12.56
C LEU A 111 13.24 -8.38 -11.85
N LEU A 112 12.93 -9.65 -11.59
CA LEU A 112 11.70 -10.06 -10.90
C LEU A 112 11.99 -10.86 -9.62
N THR A 113 12.99 -11.74 -9.62
CA THR A 113 13.24 -12.65 -8.49
C THR A 113 13.67 -11.94 -7.21
N TYR A 114 14.33 -10.79 -7.32
CA TYR A 114 14.80 -10.01 -6.16
C TYR A 114 13.65 -9.59 -5.24
N ALA A 115 12.44 -9.40 -5.80
CA ALA A 115 11.24 -9.02 -5.08
C ALA A 115 10.72 -10.12 -4.14
N PHE A 116 11.26 -11.34 -4.22
CA PHE A 116 10.90 -12.45 -3.34
C PHE A 116 11.96 -12.70 -2.25
N CYS A 117 13.17 -12.13 -2.39
CA CYS A 117 14.22 -12.25 -1.38
C CYS A 117 14.09 -11.20 -0.28
N HIS A 118 14.40 -11.60 0.95
CA HIS A 118 14.41 -10.70 2.10
C HIS A 118 15.65 -10.93 2.95
N ASP A 119 16.02 -9.91 3.73
CA ASP A 119 17.18 -9.99 4.62
C ASP A 119 16.97 -11.06 5.70
N ARG A 120 17.94 -11.98 5.82
CA ARG A 120 17.94 -13.12 6.75
C ARG A 120 18.11 -12.67 8.20
N TYR A 121 18.70 -11.50 8.43
CA TYR A 121 18.97 -10.97 9.77
C TYR A 121 17.87 -10.00 10.24
N GLY A 122 17.14 -9.36 9.30
CA GLY A 122 16.05 -8.42 9.56
C GLY A 122 14.66 -8.95 9.20
N ILE A 123 14.07 -9.81 10.03
CA ILE A 123 12.72 -10.39 9.79
C ILE A 123 11.62 -9.33 9.63
N TRP A 124 11.79 -8.16 10.26
CA TRP A 124 10.84 -7.05 10.16
C TRP A 124 10.62 -6.57 8.73
N HIS A 125 11.66 -6.62 7.88
CA HIS A 125 11.54 -6.24 6.48
C HIS A 125 10.55 -7.15 5.75
N LEU A 126 10.62 -8.47 5.96
CA LEU A 126 9.64 -9.41 5.42
C LEU A 126 8.23 -9.15 5.97
N LEU A 127 8.12 -9.01 7.31
CA LEU A 127 6.82 -8.86 7.96
C LEU A 127 6.05 -7.63 7.48
N VAL A 128 6.71 -6.48 7.38
CA VAL A 128 6.06 -5.23 6.93
C VAL A 128 5.62 -5.34 5.47
N ASN A 129 6.44 -5.90 4.59
CA ASN A 129 6.06 -6.12 3.19
C ASN A 129 4.84 -7.03 3.06
N MET A 130 4.83 -8.15 3.79
CA MET A 130 3.72 -9.09 3.74
C MET A 130 2.45 -8.50 4.37
N LEU A 131 2.59 -7.65 5.38
CA LEU A 131 1.48 -6.94 6.01
C LEU A 131 0.82 -5.94 5.04
N PHE A 132 1.62 -5.17 4.31
CA PHE A 132 1.11 -4.22 3.31
C PHE A 132 0.51 -4.94 2.10
N LEU A 133 1.15 -6.03 1.65
CA LEU A 133 0.56 -6.91 0.62
C LEU A 133 -0.78 -7.49 1.09
N TYR A 134 -0.89 -7.90 2.35
CA TYR A 134 -2.13 -8.41 2.91
C TYR A 134 -3.24 -7.33 2.94
N TRP A 135 -2.97 -6.16 3.53
CA TRP A 135 -3.98 -5.12 3.67
C TRP A 135 -4.41 -4.50 2.34
N PHE A 136 -3.44 -4.04 1.54
CA PHE A 136 -3.75 -3.29 0.33
C PHE A 136 -3.96 -4.23 -0.86
N GLY A 137 -3.20 -5.32 -0.92
CA GLY A 137 -3.29 -6.30 -2.00
C GLY A 137 -4.62 -7.02 -2.02
N THR A 138 -5.15 -7.42 -0.87
CA THR A 138 -6.46 -8.10 -0.80
C THR A 138 -7.56 -7.29 -1.48
N ARG A 139 -7.66 -5.99 -1.16
CA ARG A 139 -8.69 -5.12 -1.73
C ARG A 139 -8.44 -4.84 -3.22
N LEU A 140 -7.19 -4.62 -3.61
CA LEU A 140 -6.84 -4.38 -5.01
C LEU A 140 -7.06 -5.62 -5.87
N GLU A 141 -6.75 -6.83 -5.39
CA GLU A 141 -7.03 -8.08 -6.10
C GLU A 141 -8.52 -8.29 -6.32
N GLN A 142 -9.35 -8.02 -5.31
CA GLN A 142 -10.81 -8.11 -5.44
C GLN A 142 -11.36 -7.11 -6.46
N MET A 143 -10.77 -5.91 -6.54
CA MET A 143 -11.22 -4.85 -7.44
C MET A 143 -10.74 -5.03 -8.90
N TYR A 144 -9.49 -5.45 -9.10
CA TYR A 144 -8.87 -5.59 -10.42
C TYR A 144 -9.02 -7.01 -11.00
N GLY A 145 -9.24 -8.01 -10.15
CA GLY A 145 -9.20 -9.43 -10.48
C GLY A 145 -7.80 -10.02 -10.37
N SER A 146 -7.73 -11.30 -10.00
CA SER A 146 -6.48 -12.02 -9.70
C SER A 146 -5.41 -11.95 -10.79
N THR A 147 -5.77 -12.16 -12.06
CA THR A 147 -4.79 -12.13 -13.15
C THR A 147 -4.20 -10.74 -13.36
N GLU A 148 -5.04 -9.71 -13.35
CA GLU A 148 -4.59 -8.32 -13.53
C GLU A 148 -3.71 -7.88 -12.36
N PHE A 149 -4.11 -8.24 -11.14
CA PHE A 149 -3.34 -7.97 -9.93
C PHE A 149 -1.95 -8.63 -9.95
N LEU A 150 -1.86 -9.89 -10.37
CA LEU A 150 -0.57 -10.57 -10.51
C LEU A 150 0.34 -9.85 -11.52
N LEU A 151 -0.20 -9.49 -12.68
CA LEU A 151 0.55 -8.77 -13.72
C LEU A 151 1.00 -7.40 -13.22
N PHE A 152 0.12 -6.69 -12.51
CA PHE A 152 0.45 -5.41 -11.89
C PHE A 152 1.60 -5.55 -10.89
N TYR A 153 1.53 -6.53 -9.97
CA TYR A 153 2.58 -6.76 -8.98
C TYR A 153 3.94 -7.06 -9.63
N CYS A 154 3.97 -7.97 -10.60
CA CYS A 154 5.21 -8.32 -11.31
C CYS A 154 5.74 -7.15 -12.15
N ALA A 155 4.88 -6.41 -12.84
CA ALA A 155 5.29 -5.23 -13.61
C ALA A 155 5.83 -4.13 -12.69
N SER A 156 5.20 -3.91 -11.53
CA SER A 156 5.69 -2.98 -10.51
C SER A 156 7.06 -3.38 -9.98
N ALA A 157 7.30 -4.67 -9.72
CA ALA A 157 8.60 -5.18 -9.30
C ALA A 157 9.69 -4.90 -10.36
N ILE A 158 9.37 -5.15 -11.64
CA ILE A 158 10.31 -4.93 -12.75
C ILE A 158 10.62 -3.44 -12.92
N VAL A 159 9.60 -2.56 -12.91
CA VAL A 159 9.82 -1.11 -13.06
C VAL A 159 10.59 -0.54 -11.87
N ALA A 160 10.31 -1.01 -10.65
CA ALA A 160 11.10 -0.68 -9.47
C ALA A 160 12.57 -1.11 -9.63
N GLY A 161 12.82 -2.33 -10.12
CA GLY A 161 14.17 -2.83 -10.37
C GLY A 161 14.89 -2.01 -11.45
N ILE A 162 14.20 -1.62 -12.51
CA ILE A 162 14.76 -0.75 -13.55
C ILE A 162 15.11 0.63 -13.00
N ALA A 163 14.26 1.23 -12.17
CA ALA A 163 14.56 2.52 -11.54
C ALA A 163 15.79 2.45 -10.62
N TYR A 164 15.92 1.36 -9.86
CA TYR A 164 17.10 1.06 -9.06
C TYR A 164 18.37 0.95 -9.92
N LEU A 165 18.32 0.14 -10.99
CA LEU A 165 19.45 -0.05 -11.90
C LEU A 165 19.84 1.24 -12.63
N ALA A 166 18.87 2.08 -12.97
CA ALA A 166 19.13 3.38 -13.59
C ALA A 166 19.91 4.31 -12.65
N LEU A 167 19.57 4.34 -11.37
CA LEU A 167 20.32 5.14 -10.39
C LEU A 167 21.71 4.54 -10.12
N ASN A 168 21.83 3.22 -10.02
CA ASN A 168 23.13 2.55 -9.90
C ASN A 168 24.05 2.87 -11.09
N TYR A 169 23.51 2.78 -12.31
CA TYR A 169 24.26 3.14 -13.52
C TYR A 169 24.68 4.61 -13.53
N TYR A 170 23.81 5.52 -13.07
CA TYR A 170 24.11 6.95 -13.00
C TYR A 170 25.17 7.29 -11.95
N THR A 171 25.11 6.65 -10.78
CA THR A 171 26.00 6.91 -9.64
C THR A 171 27.30 6.10 -9.69
N GLY A 172 27.42 5.14 -10.62
CA GLY A 172 28.54 4.19 -10.67
C GLY A 172 28.48 3.10 -9.60
N SER A 173 27.38 3.00 -8.85
CA SER A 173 27.18 1.96 -7.84
C SER A 173 26.92 0.59 -8.47
N SER A 174 27.60 -0.44 -7.97
CA SER A 174 27.38 -1.86 -8.29
C SER A 174 26.57 -2.60 -7.21
N ALA A 175 26.01 -1.87 -6.24
CA ALA A 175 25.31 -2.50 -5.11
C ALA A 175 24.11 -3.35 -5.57
N SER A 176 23.93 -4.48 -4.89
CA SER A 176 22.81 -5.38 -5.09
C SER A 176 21.65 -5.05 -4.14
N VAL A 177 20.41 -5.33 -4.56
CA VAL A 177 19.22 -5.13 -3.71
C VAL A 177 18.30 -6.35 -3.70
N ILE A 178 17.62 -6.53 -2.57
CA ILE A 178 16.58 -7.53 -2.35
C ILE A 178 15.37 -6.89 -1.66
N GLY A 179 14.18 -7.43 -1.89
CA GLY A 179 12.99 -7.05 -1.15
C GLY A 179 11.78 -6.82 -2.04
N ALA A 180 10.60 -7.23 -1.55
CA ALA A 180 9.31 -6.99 -2.20
C ALA A 180 8.92 -5.50 -2.24
N SER A 181 9.62 -4.64 -1.51
CA SER A 181 9.22 -3.27 -1.22
C SER A 181 8.97 -2.41 -2.45
N GLY A 182 9.73 -2.57 -3.53
CA GLY A 182 9.45 -1.84 -4.79
C GLY A 182 8.08 -2.18 -5.39
N ALA A 183 7.71 -3.47 -5.40
CA ALA A 183 6.39 -3.91 -5.86
C ALA A 183 5.27 -3.46 -4.90
N VAL A 184 5.53 -3.54 -3.60
CA VAL A 184 4.60 -3.12 -2.54
C VAL A 184 4.39 -1.60 -2.55
N TRP A 185 5.39 -0.80 -2.90
CA TRP A 185 5.23 0.65 -3.04
C TRP A 185 4.35 1.03 -4.21
N GLY A 186 4.44 0.33 -5.35
CA GLY A 186 3.49 0.52 -6.44
C GLY A 186 2.07 0.13 -6.06
N LEU A 187 1.92 -0.97 -5.31
CA LEU A 187 0.65 -1.39 -4.73
C LEU A 187 0.06 -0.32 -3.79
N VAL A 188 0.87 0.21 -2.86
CA VAL A 188 0.46 1.26 -1.92
C VAL A 188 0.07 2.54 -2.67
N ALA A 189 0.87 2.97 -3.65
CA ALA A 189 0.55 4.14 -4.47
C ALA A 189 -0.79 3.95 -5.19
N LEU A 190 -1.01 2.80 -5.82
CA LEU A 190 -2.29 2.48 -6.46
C LEU A 190 -3.45 2.51 -5.46
N TYR A 191 -3.26 1.92 -4.27
CA TYR A 191 -4.28 1.89 -3.22
C TYR A 191 -4.66 3.29 -2.73
N VAL A 192 -3.65 4.12 -2.42
CA VAL A 192 -3.84 5.48 -1.89
C VAL A 192 -4.60 6.36 -2.88
N ILE A 193 -4.39 6.16 -4.18
CA ILE A 193 -5.14 6.90 -5.21
C ILE A 193 -6.63 6.53 -5.19
N HIS A 194 -6.97 5.26 -4.97
CA HIS A 194 -8.36 4.80 -4.87
C HIS A 194 -9.02 5.16 -3.54
N TYR A 195 -8.26 5.12 -2.44
CA TYR A 195 -8.77 5.27 -1.07
C TYR A 195 -7.98 6.30 -0.25
N PRO A 196 -7.87 7.56 -0.70
CA PRO A 196 -6.95 8.54 -0.08
C PRO A 196 -7.34 8.94 1.35
N TYR A 197 -8.63 8.86 1.69
CA TYR A 197 -9.17 9.26 2.99
C TYR A 197 -9.34 8.09 3.97
N GLU A 198 -8.94 6.88 3.59
CA GLU A 198 -9.04 5.73 4.48
C GLU A 198 -8.04 5.85 5.63
N ARG A 199 -8.50 5.54 6.84
CA ARG A 199 -7.75 5.75 8.07
C ARG A 199 -7.09 4.46 8.52
N ILE A 200 -5.78 4.56 8.81
CA ILE A 200 -5.01 3.52 9.47
C ILE A 200 -4.73 4.00 10.89
N PHE A 201 -4.96 3.13 11.87
CA PHE A 201 -4.66 3.44 13.26
C PHE A 201 -3.20 3.13 13.57
N ILE A 202 -2.39 4.18 13.69
CA ILE A 202 -1.00 4.09 14.13
C ILE A 202 -1.00 3.69 15.61
N TYR A 203 -0.33 2.58 15.92
CA TYR A 203 -0.33 1.93 17.24
C TYR A 203 -1.71 1.65 17.85
N GLY A 204 -2.78 1.65 17.03
CA GLY A 204 -4.15 1.48 17.52
C GLY A 204 -4.77 2.72 18.15
N VAL A 205 -4.07 3.86 18.17
CA VAL A 205 -4.51 5.07 18.91
C VAL A 205 -4.84 6.21 17.96
N PHE A 206 -3.96 6.51 17.01
CA PHE A 206 -4.10 7.71 16.18
C PHE A 206 -4.58 7.34 14.77
N PRO A 207 -5.82 7.72 14.39
CA PRO A 207 -6.29 7.52 13.03
C PRO A 207 -5.61 8.52 12.10
N VAL A 208 -4.84 8.02 11.14
CA VAL A 208 -4.19 8.83 10.11
C VAL A 208 -4.69 8.40 8.74
N GLU A 209 -5.10 9.37 7.92
CA GLU A 209 -5.47 9.07 6.54
C GLU A 209 -4.25 8.60 5.76
N ILE A 210 -4.41 7.53 4.99
CA ILE A 210 -3.31 6.86 4.30
C ILE A 210 -2.56 7.78 3.33
N ARG A 211 -3.22 8.79 2.75
CA ARG A 211 -2.56 9.79 1.89
C ARG A 211 -1.44 10.54 2.59
N TRP A 212 -1.57 10.84 3.88
CA TRP A 212 -0.54 11.57 4.62
C TRP A 212 0.67 10.68 4.90
N MET A 213 0.43 9.41 5.21
CA MET A 213 1.51 8.43 5.31
C MET A 213 2.23 8.27 3.98
N ALA A 214 1.49 8.13 2.88
CA ALA A 214 2.06 7.99 1.54
C ALA A 214 2.89 9.21 1.13
N LEU A 215 2.41 10.43 1.41
CA LEU A 215 3.17 11.66 1.15
C LEU A 215 4.44 11.75 2.01
N LEU A 216 4.34 11.42 3.29
CA LEU A 216 5.48 11.41 4.20
C LEU A 216 6.56 10.45 3.71
N TYR A 217 6.17 9.22 3.39
CA TYR A 217 7.10 8.22 2.85
C TYR A 217 7.66 8.61 1.49
N LEU A 218 6.87 9.21 0.61
CA LEU A 218 7.36 9.72 -0.68
C LEU A 218 8.50 10.74 -0.47
N VAL A 219 8.37 11.63 0.51
CA VAL A 219 9.43 12.59 0.85
C VAL A 219 10.65 11.89 1.44
N PHE A 220 10.43 10.93 2.35
CA PHE A 220 11.52 10.14 2.93
C PHE A 220 12.30 9.33 1.90
N ASP A 221 11.62 8.77 0.88
CA ASP A 221 12.29 8.03 -0.20
C ASP A 221 12.95 8.97 -1.22
N LEU A 222 12.35 10.14 -1.47
CA LEU A 222 12.91 11.11 -2.42
C LEU A 222 14.22 11.71 -1.92
N HIS A 223 14.32 12.02 -0.63
CA HIS A 223 15.47 12.73 -0.08
C HIS A 223 16.82 11.99 -0.31
N PRO A 224 16.96 10.69 0.01
CA PRO A 224 18.20 9.95 -0.25
C PRO A 224 18.52 9.79 -1.74
N VAL A 225 17.51 9.73 -2.61
CA VAL A 225 17.72 9.67 -4.07
C VAL A 225 18.27 10.99 -4.59
N LEU A 226 17.75 12.13 -4.12
CA LEU A 226 18.27 13.45 -4.50
C LEU A 226 19.71 13.66 -4.02
N LEU A 227 20.01 13.23 -2.79
CA LEU A 227 21.36 13.22 -2.24
C LEU A 227 22.33 12.38 -3.10
N ALA A 228 21.93 11.16 -3.48
CA ALA A 228 22.73 10.30 -4.34
C ALA A 228 22.99 10.93 -5.74
N ILE A 229 21.99 11.60 -6.33
CA ILE A 229 22.15 12.29 -7.62
C ILE A 229 23.11 13.48 -7.51
N ASN A 230 23.12 14.18 -6.38
CA ASN A 230 24.01 15.32 -6.12
C ASN A 230 25.43 14.91 -5.71
N GLY A 231 25.74 13.60 -5.67
CA GLY A 231 27.04 13.10 -5.23
C GLY A 231 27.25 13.15 -3.70
N GLU A 232 26.23 13.54 -2.94
CA GLU A 232 26.25 13.70 -1.49
C GLU A 232 25.53 12.53 -0.80
N GLY A 233 25.98 11.29 -0.97
CA GLY A 233 25.19 10.18 -0.41
C GLY A 233 25.69 8.78 -0.65
N MET A 234 26.86 8.44 -0.11
CA MET A 234 27.26 7.04 0.13
C MET A 234 27.08 6.74 1.63
N ILE A 235 25.84 6.71 2.11
CA ILE A 235 25.54 5.91 3.31
C ILE A 235 25.03 4.56 2.80
N ALA A 236 25.95 3.59 2.82
CA ALA A 236 25.77 2.15 2.72
C ALA A 236 24.33 1.69 2.39
N GLY A 237 24.06 1.41 1.11
CA GLY A 237 22.87 0.70 0.65
C GLY A 237 21.51 1.41 0.77
N GLY A 238 21.41 2.52 1.52
CA GLY A 238 20.13 3.20 1.80
C GLY A 238 19.59 3.96 0.59
N GLY A 239 20.36 4.92 0.07
CA GLY A 239 19.92 5.85 -0.98
C GLY A 239 19.39 5.20 -2.26
N VAL A 240 20.05 4.13 -2.70
CA VAL A 240 19.70 3.45 -3.95
C VAL A 240 18.42 2.61 -3.78
N ALA A 241 18.23 1.96 -2.63
CA ALA A 241 17.05 1.16 -2.37
C ALA A 241 15.74 1.98 -2.44
N HIS A 242 15.80 3.28 -2.08
CA HIS A 242 14.67 4.20 -2.21
C HIS A 242 14.28 4.48 -3.67
N ALA A 243 15.22 4.43 -4.63
CA ALA A 243 14.89 4.58 -6.05
C ALA A 243 13.97 3.47 -6.55
N ALA A 244 14.12 2.24 -6.02
CA ALA A 244 13.20 1.15 -6.31
C ALA A 244 11.78 1.47 -5.80
N HIS A 245 11.67 2.04 -4.61
CA HIS A 245 10.38 2.42 -4.01
C HIS A 245 9.69 3.50 -4.83
N LEU A 246 10.42 4.57 -5.22
CA LEU A 246 9.93 5.62 -6.09
C LEU A 246 9.52 5.09 -7.47
N GLY A 247 10.31 4.20 -8.07
CA GLY A 247 9.99 3.56 -9.35
C GLY A 247 8.70 2.75 -9.30
N GLY A 248 8.52 1.97 -8.24
CA GLY A 248 7.27 1.25 -7.98
C GLY A 248 6.09 2.20 -7.81
N ALA A 249 6.21 3.21 -6.95
CA ALA A 249 5.17 4.20 -6.71
C ALA A 249 4.78 4.96 -7.99
N ALA A 250 5.77 5.37 -8.80
CA ALA A 250 5.55 6.00 -10.10
C ALA A 250 4.81 5.08 -11.08
N PHE A 251 5.16 3.79 -11.11
CA PHE A 251 4.41 2.80 -11.89
C PHE A 251 2.95 2.68 -11.43
N GLY A 252 2.72 2.57 -10.13
CA GLY A 252 1.36 2.51 -9.55
C GLY A 252 0.52 3.73 -9.93
N PHE A 253 1.10 4.93 -9.82
CA PHE A 253 0.49 6.19 -10.25
C PHE A 253 0.17 6.20 -11.75
N LEU A 254 1.15 5.85 -12.59
CA LEU A 254 0.98 5.89 -14.04
C LEU A 254 -0.02 4.85 -14.54
N TYR A 255 -0.01 3.65 -13.94
CA TYR A 255 -0.97 2.58 -14.20
C TYR A 255 -2.41 3.06 -13.97
N PHE A 256 -2.66 3.76 -12.86
CA PHE A 256 -3.96 4.38 -12.60
C PHE A 256 -4.26 5.52 -13.58
N TYR A 257 -3.36 6.48 -13.72
CA TYR A 257 -3.56 7.69 -14.53
C TYR A 257 -3.84 7.37 -16.00
N ARG A 258 -3.15 6.37 -16.56
CA ARG A 258 -3.36 5.90 -17.94
C ARG A 258 -4.44 4.84 -18.06
N SER A 259 -5.11 4.47 -16.96
CA SER A 259 -6.14 3.43 -16.92
C SER A 259 -5.68 2.12 -17.58
N TRP A 260 -4.44 1.71 -17.30
CA TRP A 260 -3.84 0.54 -17.92
C TRP A 260 -4.54 -0.75 -17.55
N ARG A 261 -4.47 -1.73 -18.47
CA ARG A 261 -4.89 -3.12 -18.30
C ARG A 261 -3.85 -4.03 -18.94
N LEU A 262 -3.17 -4.82 -18.13
CA LEU A 262 -2.08 -5.69 -18.56
C LEU A 262 -2.59 -7.03 -19.08
N LYS A 263 -3.71 -7.53 -18.54
CA LYS A 263 -4.28 -8.83 -18.94
C LYS A 263 -4.59 -8.92 -20.44
N PRO A 264 -5.26 -7.94 -21.09
CA PRO A 264 -5.49 -8.00 -22.53
C PRO A 264 -4.19 -8.03 -23.35
N ILE A 265 -3.13 -7.38 -22.87
CA ILE A 265 -1.82 -7.38 -23.51
C ILE A 265 -1.18 -8.77 -23.37
N ALA A 266 -1.20 -9.35 -22.17
CA ALA A 266 -0.69 -10.69 -21.90
C ALA A 266 -1.45 -11.79 -22.66
N ASP A 267 -2.78 -11.69 -22.78
CA ASP A 267 -3.61 -12.63 -23.52
C ASP A 267 -3.29 -12.62 -25.03
N ARG A 268 -2.87 -11.47 -25.58
CA ARG A 268 -2.40 -11.37 -26.97
C ARG A 268 -1.04 -12.03 -27.16
N LEU A 269 -0.09 -11.74 -26.27
CA LEU A 269 1.26 -12.31 -26.35
C LEU A 269 1.27 -13.84 -26.19
N THR A 270 0.35 -14.38 -25.39
CA THR A 270 0.24 -15.83 -25.14
C THR A 270 -0.64 -16.56 -26.16
N GLY A 271 -1.14 -15.88 -27.20
CA GLY A 271 -2.00 -16.49 -28.23
C GLY A 271 -3.38 -16.93 -27.73
N LYS A 272 -3.74 -16.60 -26.48
CA LYS A 272 -5.05 -16.89 -25.88
C LYS A 272 -6.16 -15.95 -26.35
N SER A 273 -5.80 -14.91 -27.10
CA SER A 273 -6.74 -13.92 -27.64
C SER A 273 -7.50 -14.45 -28.86
N LYS A 274 -8.57 -15.21 -28.64
CA LYS A 274 -9.66 -15.34 -29.63
C LYS A 274 -10.84 -14.48 -29.17
N ASN A 275 -11.11 -13.40 -29.90
CA ASN A 275 -12.31 -12.54 -29.74
C ASN A 275 -12.49 -11.80 -28.40
N VAL A 276 -11.48 -11.07 -27.93
CA VAL A 276 -11.70 -10.07 -26.86
C VAL A 276 -12.33 -8.83 -27.49
N LYS A 277 -13.67 -8.75 -27.48
CA LYS A 277 -14.37 -7.48 -27.67
C LYS A 277 -13.90 -6.54 -26.56
N TRP A 278 -13.41 -5.37 -26.92
CA TRP A 278 -13.03 -4.30 -26.00
C TRP A 278 -14.27 -3.82 -25.23
N GLN A 279 -14.66 -4.55 -24.19
CA GLN A 279 -15.43 -3.94 -23.12
C GLN A 279 -14.41 -3.18 -22.29
N THR A 280 -14.20 -1.92 -22.65
CA THR A 280 -13.78 -0.88 -21.70
C THR A 280 -14.89 -0.77 -20.66
N ARG A 281 -15.01 -1.79 -19.80
CA ARG A 281 -15.66 -1.61 -18.52
C ARG A 281 -14.68 -0.72 -17.77
N THR A 282 -14.83 0.58 -18.01
CA THR A 282 -14.35 1.64 -17.15
C THR A 282 -14.63 1.13 -15.74
N VAL A 283 -13.59 0.65 -15.06
CA VAL A 283 -13.73 0.40 -13.64
C VAL A 283 -14.01 1.77 -13.11
N HIS A 284 -15.27 1.85 -12.71
CA HIS A 284 -15.94 2.91 -12.04
C HIS A 284 -14.94 3.91 -11.47
N ARG A 285 -15.08 5.15 -11.95
CA ARG A 285 -15.15 6.32 -11.06
C ARG A 285 -15.54 5.80 -9.67
N PRO A 286 -14.77 6.03 -8.58
CA PRO A 286 -15.29 5.73 -7.26
C PRO A 286 -16.72 6.28 -7.22
N PRO A 287 -17.71 5.52 -6.71
CA PRO A 287 -19.10 5.96 -6.74
C PRO A 287 -19.16 7.44 -6.41
N ARG A 288 -19.86 8.23 -7.24
CA ARG A 288 -19.94 9.69 -7.09
C ARG A 288 -20.53 10.11 -5.74
N ASP A 289 -20.90 9.14 -4.92
CA ASP A 289 -21.36 9.21 -3.55
C ASP A 289 -20.19 9.23 -2.54
N ILE A 290 -19.11 9.97 -2.87
CA ILE A 290 -18.29 10.56 -1.82
C ILE A 290 -19.18 11.65 -1.20
N VAL A 291 -20.05 11.25 -0.30
CA VAL A 291 -20.60 12.16 0.70
C VAL A 291 -19.36 12.75 1.38
N PRO A 292 -19.11 14.07 1.31
CA PRO A 292 -18.08 14.68 2.11
C PRO A 292 -18.27 14.20 3.54
N MET A 293 -17.22 13.70 4.19
CA MET A 293 -17.26 13.39 5.62
C MET A 293 -18.06 14.48 6.33
N PRO A 294 -19.09 14.16 7.13
CA PRO A 294 -19.66 15.15 8.02
C PRO A 294 -18.48 15.74 8.79
N ARG A 295 -18.27 17.04 8.67
CA ARG A 295 -17.38 17.74 9.60
C ARG A 295 -17.88 17.34 11.00
N PRO A 296 -17.00 17.06 11.98
CA PRO A 296 -17.48 16.93 13.35
C PRO A 296 -18.37 18.14 13.63
N ASP A 297 -19.64 17.88 13.94
CA ASP A 297 -20.65 18.90 14.18
C ASP A 297 -20.23 19.70 15.41
N PHE A 298 -19.38 20.70 15.22
CA PHE A 298 -19.50 21.90 16.01
C PHE A 298 -20.86 22.49 15.62
N PRO A 299 -21.76 22.81 16.57
CA PRO A 299 -23.10 23.28 16.26
C PRO A 299 -23.01 24.60 15.49
N ALA A 300 -22.92 24.48 14.17
CA ALA A 300 -22.89 25.59 13.24
C ALA A 300 -24.35 25.95 12.96
N LYS A 301 -24.76 27.08 13.56
CA LYS A 301 -26.01 27.79 13.27
C LYS A 301 -26.28 27.79 11.77
N ASN A 302 -27.18 26.95 11.29
CA ASN A 302 -27.64 27.01 9.90
C ASN A 302 -29.16 27.01 9.83
N HIS A 303 -29.64 28.21 9.55
CA HIS A 303 -30.94 28.57 9.00
C HIS A 303 -31.68 27.43 8.31
N ALA A 304 -32.82 27.07 8.90
CA ALA A 304 -33.88 26.30 8.26
C ALA A 304 -34.44 27.07 7.06
N LYS A 305 -33.89 26.81 5.87
CA LYS A 305 -34.58 27.04 4.60
C LYS A 305 -34.18 25.94 3.64
N ASN A 306 -35.05 24.95 3.50
CA ASN A 306 -35.44 24.32 2.23
C ASN A 306 -36.19 23.02 2.49
N HIS A 307 -37.51 23.10 2.67
CA HIS A 307 -38.43 22.01 2.27
C HIS A 307 -39.80 22.59 1.92
N ALA A 308 -39.93 23.08 0.69
CA ALA A 308 -41.24 23.26 0.08
C ALA A 308 -41.73 21.89 -0.41
N SER A 309 -42.58 21.24 0.40
CA SER A 309 -43.43 20.12 -0.02
C SER A 309 -44.86 20.37 0.47
N ASN A 310 -45.80 20.35 -0.47
CA ASN A 310 -47.27 20.48 -0.39
C ASN A 310 -47.89 21.16 0.87
N PRO A 311 -48.34 22.44 0.81
CA PRO A 311 -48.72 23.24 1.99
C PRO A 311 -50.11 23.00 2.62
N ALA A 312 -50.83 21.93 2.28
CA ALA A 312 -52.29 21.88 2.43
C ALA A 312 -52.87 21.20 3.69
N ASP A 313 -52.07 20.72 4.66
CA ASP A 313 -52.60 20.11 5.89
C ASP A 313 -52.51 21.07 7.10
N PRO A 314 -53.65 21.64 7.57
CA PRO A 314 -53.69 22.53 8.73
C PRO A 314 -53.25 21.85 10.03
N LYS A 315 -53.47 20.54 10.19
CA LYS A 315 -53.08 19.81 11.41
C LYS A 315 -51.57 19.70 11.50
N ARG A 316 -50.93 19.47 10.35
CA ARG A 316 -49.48 19.31 10.27
C ARG A 316 -48.72 20.61 10.54
N LYS A 317 -49.23 21.75 10.06
CA LYS A 317 -48.69 23.07 10.44
C LYS A 317 -48.78 23.35 11.93
N ARG A 318 -49.89 22.95 12.56
CA ARG A 318 -50.07 23.11 14.01
C ARG A 318 -49.08 22.25 14.79
N LEU A 319 -48.88 21.00 14.35
CA LEU A 319 -47.90 20.10 14.95
C LEU A 319 -46.47 20.60 14.78
N GLU A 320 -46.10 21.11 13.60
CA GLU A 320 -44.78 21.72 13.34
C GLU A 320 -44.54 22.94 14.25
N ALA A 321 -45.53 23.82 14.40
CA ALA A 321 -45.43 24.99 15.29
C ALA A 321 -45.31 24.60 16.78
N GLN A 322 -46.00 23.54 17.20
CA GLN A 322 -45.89 23.00 18.56
C GLN A 322 -44.53 22.33 18.79
N LEU A 323 -44.02 21.61 17.81
CA LEU A 323 -42.69 21.00 17.86
C LEU A 323 -41.59 22.06 18.01
N ASP A 324 -41.68 23.15 17.26
CA ASP A 324 -40.70 24.24 17.33
C ASP A 324 -40.64 24.87 18.74
N GLN A 325 -41.80 25.08 19.39
CA GLN A 325 -41.86 25.57 20.77
C GLN A 325 -41.22 24.60 21.77
N VAL A 326 -41.46 23.30 21.59
CA VAL A 326 -40.87 22.25 22.45
C VAL A 326 -39.34 22.19 22.27
N LEU A 327 -38.86 22.30 21.03
CA LEU A 327 -37.42 22.31 20.74
C LEU A 327 -36.73 23.54 21.32
N GLU A 328 -37.37 24.71 21.24
CA GLU A 328 -36.86 25.95 21.84
C GLU A 328 -36.74 25.83 23.36
N LYS A 329 -37.74 25.24 24.01
CA LYS A 329 -37.72 24.98 25.45
C LYS A 329 -36.61 23.99 25.86
N ILE A 330 -36.40 22.91 25.09
CA ILE A 330 -35.28 21.98 25.32
C ILE A 330 -33.94 22.73 25.20
N GLN A 331 -33.84 23.65 24.24
CA GLN A 331 -32.62 24.42 24.02
C GLN A 331 -32.33 25.41 25.17
N SER A 332 -33.36 26.03 25.75
CA SER A 332 -33.19 27.01 26.83
C SER A 332 -33.11 26.39 28.23
N GLU A 333 -33.88 25.34 28.50
CA GLU A 333 -34.12 24.82 29.86
C GLU A 333 -33.66 23.36 30.04
N GLY A 334 -33.21 22.69 28.98
CA GLY A 334 -32.82 21.28 29.03
C GLY A 334 -33.99 20.33 28.83
N ARG A 335 -33.70 19.05 28.61
CA ARG A 335 -34.73 18.03 28.27
C ARG A 335 -35.60 17.66 29.48
N GLU A 336 -35.10 17.87 30.69
CA GLU A 336 -35.83 17.59 31.93
C GLU A 336 -36.95 18.58 32.23
N SER A 337 -37.06 19.71 31.51
CA SER A 337 -38.13 20.71 31.70
C SER A 337 -39.44 20.38 30.98
N LEU A 338 -39.47 19.26 30.24
CA LEU A 338 -40.61 18.85 29.43
C LEU A 338 -41.76 18.29 30.27
N THR A 339 -42.97 18.74 29.95
CA THR A 339 -44.23 18.15 30.42
C THR A 339 -44.61 16.92 29.60
N ASP A 340 -45.48 16.06 30.14
CA ASP A 340 -45.92 14.84 29.47
C ASP A 340 -46.57 15.11 28.09
N ASP A 341 -47.28 16.23 27.95
CA ASP A 341 -47.89 16.65 26.68
C ASP A 341 -46.83 17.05 25.65
N GLU A 342 -45.75 17.72 26.07
CA GLU A 342 -44.64 18.12 25.20
C GLU A 342 -43.81 16.91 24.74
N VAL A 343 -43.71 15.87 25.58
CA VAL A 343 -43.10 14.58 25.21
C VAL A 343 -43.94 13.88 24.14
N GLN A 344 -45.28 13.87 24.26
CA GLN A 344 -46.16 13.29 23.24
C GLN A 344 -46.02 13.99 21.87
N ILE A 345 -45.85 15.31 21.85
CA ILE A 345 -45.63 16.09 20.61
C ILE A 345 -44.34 15.64 19.90
N LEU A 346 -43.26 15.37 20.65
CA LEU A 346 -42.00 14.84 20.09
C LEU A 346 -42.18 13.43 19.53
N GLU A 347 -42.93 12.58 20.22
CA GLU A 347 -43.20 11.20 19.77
C GLU A 347 -44.08 11.18 18.52
N GLU A 348 -45.10 12.02 18.45
CA GLU A 348 -45.98 12.16 17.29
C GLU A 348 -45.21 12.68 16.07
N ALA A 349 -44.36 13.69 16.26
CA ALA A 349 -43.48 14.21 15.21
C ALA A 349 -42.46 13.15 14.75
N SER A 350 -41.86 12.39 15.67
CA SER A 350 -40.92 11.32 15.35
C SER A 350 -41.58 10.19 14.55
N ARG A 351 -42.83 9.84 14.89
CA ARG A 351 -43.63 8.86 14.17
C ARG A 351 -43.91 9.30 12.73
N GLN A 352 -44.33 10.55 12.52
CA GLN A 352 -44.58 11.09 11.18
C GLN A 352 -43.32 11.16 10.31
N LEU A 353 -42.14 11.36 10.90
CA LEU A 353 -40.87 11.34 10.18
C LEU A 353 -40.40 9.93 9.80
N ARG A 354 -40.79 8.91 10.56
CA ARG A 354 -40.49 7.49 10.25
C ARG A 354 -41.39 6.89 9.18
N GLU A 355 -42.60 7.44 9.02
CA GLU A 355 -43.58 7.02 7.99
C GLU A 355 -43.34 7.68 6.62
N ARG A 356 -42.29 8.50 6.50
CA ARG A 356 -41.79 9.13 5.26
C ARG A 356 -40.54 8.43 4.77
#